data_AF-A0A392N577-F1
#
_entry.id   AF-A0A392N577-F1
#
_cell.length_a   1.000
_cell.length_b   1.000
_cell.length_c   1.000
_cell.angle_alpha   90.00
_cell.angle_beta   90.00
_cell.angle_gamma   90.00
#
_symmetry.space_group_name_H-M   'P 1'
#
loop_
_entity.id
_entity.type
_entity.pdbx_description
1 polymer ?
#
loop_
_entity_poly.entity_id
_entity_poly.type
_entity_poly.pdbx_seq_one_letter_code
_entity_poly.pdbx_strand_id
1 'polypeptide(L)'
;YHAIHKEVYDWFNISFDKFGRTSTPEQTEVCQSIFKKIFDNKWLSERTEAQLYCDTCERFLADRLVEGTCPHCEYDPARGDQCDNCGKVLGPIELKNPRCKVVNPPG
;
A
#
# COMPACT_ATOMS: atom_id res chain seq x y z
N TYR A 1 1.46 15.34 -10.90
CA TYR A 1 2.02 15.88 -9.63
C TYR A 1 3.51 16.23 -9.69
N HIS A 2 4.39 15.49 -10.39
CA HIS A 2 5.83 15.82 -10.39
C HIS A 2 6.18 17.27 -10.76
N ALA A 3 5.59 17.82 -11.83
CA ALA A 3 5.82 19.22 -12.24
C ALA A 3 5.42 20.22 -11.14
N ILE A 4 4.23 20.05 -10.55
CA ILE A 4 3.72 20.87 -9.44
C ILE A 4 4.70 20.84 -8.25
N HIS A 5 5.21 19.66 -7.90
CA HIS A 5 6.20 19.55 -6.81
C HIS A 5 7.49 20.29 -7.15
N LYS A 6 7.98 20.15 -8.39
CA LYS A 6 9.19 20.85 -8.84
C LYS A 6 9.01 22.37 -8.77
N GLU A 7 7.88 22.90 -9.23
CA GLU A 7 7.58 24.34 -9.17
C GLU A 7 7.58 24.86 -7.72
N VAL A 8 6.99 24.11 -6.78
CA VAL A 8 7.03 24.46 -5.35
C VAL A 8 8.47 24.48 -4.84
N TYR A 9 9.29 23.48 -5.17
CA TYR A 9 10.67 23.42 -4.72
C TYR A 9 11.54 24.53 -5.32
N ASP A 10 11.33 24.84 -6.59
CA ASP A 10 12.00 25.96 -7.27
C ASP A 10 11.58 27.29 -6.62
N TRP A 11 10.29 27.46 -6.27
CA TRP A 11 9.79 28.65 -5.57
C TRP A 11 10.39 28.84 -4.17
N PHE A 12 10.56 27.75 -3.42
CA PHE A 12 11.26 27.76 -2.13
C PHE A 12 12.79 27.86 -2.26
N ASN A 13 13.32 28.00 -3.49
CA ASN A 13 14.75 28.07 -3.78
C ASN A 13 15.54 26.85 -3.26
N ILE A 14 14.93 25.66 -3.33
CA ILE A 14 15.60 24.40 -2.97
C ILE A 14 16.50 23.97 -4.13
N SER A 15 17.82 24.07 -3.92
CA SER A 15 18.84 23.84 -4.95
C SER A 15 19.22 22.36 -5.08
N PHE A 16 18.39 21.55 -5.72
CA PHE A 16 18.76 20.17 -6.07
C PHE A 16 19.66 20.12 -7.32
N ASP A 17 20.72 19.31 -7.29
CA ASP A 17 21.49 18.98 -8.50
C ASP A 17 20.63 18.18 -9.50
N LYS A 18 19.78 17.28 -8.99
CA LYS A 18 18.81 16.51 -9.77
C LYS A 18 17.56 16.19 -8.95
N PHE A 19 16.41 16.69 -9.39
CA PHE A 19 15.10 16.29 -8.88
C PHE A 19 14.42 15.35 -9.89
N GLY A 20 14.54 14.04 -9.68
CA GLY A 20 14.09 13.01 -10.62
C GLY A 20 12.73 12.39 -10.30
N ARG A 21 12.48 11.22 -10.90
CA ARG A 21 11.30 10.37 -10.66
C ARG A 21 11.75 8.92 -10.54
N THR A 22 10.96 8.11 -9.84
CA THR A 22 11.15 6.64 -9.80
C THR A 22 10.53 5.94 -11.01
N SER A 23 9.71 6.62 -11.80
CA SER A 23 9.08 6.06 -12.99
C SER A 23 9.98 6.20 -14.23
N THR A 24 11.19 5.61 -14.20
CA THR A 24 12.14 5.64 -15.32
C THR A 24 12.64 4.22 -15.65
N PRO A 25 13.11 3.97 -16.89
CA PRO A 25 13.72 2.69 -17.26
C PRO A 25 14.91 2.32 -16.37
N GLU A 26 15.72 3.30 -15.98
CA GLU A 26 16.91 3.08 -15.14
C GLU A 26 16.51 2.59 -13.73
N GLN A 27 15.39 3.10 -13.17
CA GLN A 27 14.88 2.59 -11.90
C GLN A 27 14.54 1.10 -12.01
N THR A 28 13.85 0.69 -13.08
CA THR A 28 13.49 -0.72 -13.32
C THR A 28 14.74 -1.58 -13.41
N GLU A 29 15.75 -1.15 -14.18
CA GLU A 29 17.01 -1.87 -14.33
C GLU A 29 17.73 -2.05 -12.99
N VAL A 30 17.92 -0.96 -12.24
CA VAL A 30 18.64 -0.99 -10.96
C VAL A 30 17.89 -1.84 -9.94
N CYS A 31 16.57 -1.67 -9.78
CA CYS A 31 15.76 -2.47 -8.86
C CYS A 31 15.80 -3.96 -9.20
N GLN A 32 15.65 -4.33 -10.47
CA GLN A 32 15.72 -5.72 -10.90
C GLN A 32 17.11 -6.31 -10.70
N SER A 33 18.18 -5.53 -10.92
CA SER A 33 19.55 -5.98 -10.68
C SER A 33 19.81 -6.32 -9.21
N ILE A 34 19.25 -5.52 -8.28
CA ILE A 34 19.35 -5.77 -6.84
C ILE A 34 18.54 -7.00 -6.47
N PHE A 35 17.27 -7.07 -6.90
CA PHE A 35 16.42 -8.23 -6.66
C PHE A 35 17.09 -9.53 -7.11
N LYS A 36 17.63 -9.55 -8.33
CA LYS A 36 18.28 -10.73 -8.90
C LYS A 36 19.50 -11.17 -8.08
N LYS A 37 20.34 -10.23 -7.63
CA LYS A 37 21.47 -10.55 -6.74
C LYS A 37 21.01 -11.20 -5.44
N ILE A 38 19.95 -10.69 -4.81
CA ILE A 38 19.42 -11.25 -3.55
C ILE A 38 18.82 -12.64 -3.80
N PHE A 39 18.11 -12.80 -4.92
CA PHE A 39 17.54 -14.07 -5.36
C PHE A 39 18.61 -15.13 -5.64
N ASP A 40 19.63 -14.80 -6.46
CA ASP A 40 20.72 -15.69 -6.84
C ASP A 40 21.58 -16.13 -5.63
N ASN A 41 21.72 -15.25 -4.62
CA ASN A 41 22.38 -15.57 -3.35
C ASN A 41 21.51 -16.39 -2.38
N LYS A 42 20.29 -16.77 -2.78
CA LYS A 42 19.32 -17.53 -1.96
C LYS A 42 18.99 -16.85 -0.63
N TRP A 43 18.92 -15.52 -0.63
CA TRP A 43 18.54 -14.73 0.55
C TRP A 43 17.05 -14.42 0.62
N LEU A 44 16.25 -14.95 -0.32
CA LEU A 44 14.80 -14.84 -0.33
C LEU A 44 14.15 -16.16 0.08
N SER A 45 13.02 -16.07 0.79
CA SER A 45 12.12 -17.18 1.04
C SER A 45 10.77 -16.91 0.37
N GLU A 46 10.20 -17.91 -0.29
CA GLU A 46 8.84 -17.85 -0.81
C GLU A 46 7.83 -18.30 0.25
N ARG A 47 6.68 -17.63 0.31
CA ARG A 47 5.59 -17.92 1.25
C ARG A 47 4.26 -17.73 0.57
N THR A 48 3.29 -18.58 0.94
CA THR A 48 1.89 -18.40 0.57
C THR A 48 1.18 -17.69 1.71
N GLU A 49 0.52 -16.58 1.39
CA GLU A 49 -0.21 -15.76 2.35
C GLU A 49 -1.67 -15.62 1.89
N ALA A 50 -2.60 -15.64 2.84
CA ALA A 50 -3.99 -15.33 2.54
C ALA A 50 -4.14 -13.82 2.29
N GLN A 51 -4.92 -13.44 1.29
CA GLN A 51 -5.19 -12.04 0.95
C GLN A 51 -6.66 -11.90 0.54
N LEU A 52 -7.25 -10.76 0.88
CA LEU A 52 -8.62 -10.46 0.45
C LEU A 52 -8.64 -10.14 -1.04
N TYR A 53 -9.52 -10.81 -1.77
CA TYR A 53 -9.77 -10.59 -3.19
C TYR A 53 -11.18 -10.04 -3.37
N CYS A 54 -11.33 -9.04 -4.25
CA CYS A 54 -12.63 -8.49 -4.60
C CYS A 54 -12.99 -8.93 -6.02
N ASP A 55 -13.99 -9.80 -6.15
CA ASP A 55 -14.44 -10.32 -7.45
C ASP A 55 -14.98 -9.21 -8.36
N THR A 56 -15.63 -8.19 -7.80
CA THR A 56 -16.15 -7.06 -8.59
C THR A 56 -15.04 -6.14 -9.13
N CYS A 57 -13.94 -5.99 -8.39
CA CYS A 57 -12.78 -5.20 -8.86
C CYS A 57 -11.73 -6.06 -9.59
N GLU A 58 -11.92 -7.38 -9.61
CA GLU A 58 -10.99 -8.38 -10.16
C GLU A 58 -9.55 -8.22 -9.66
N ARG A 59 -9.37 -7.91 -8.37
CA ARG A 59 -8.03 -7.69 -7.77
C ARG A 59 -7.95 -8.05 -6.29
N PHE A 60 -6.72 -8.34 -5.86
CA PHE A 60 -6.38 -8.34 -4.43
C PHE A 60 -6.48 -6.93 -3.86
N LEU A 61 -6.99 -6.85 -2.63
CA LEU A 61 -7.17 -5.60 -1.91
C LEU A 61 -5.94 -5.30 -1.06
N ALA A 62 -5.36 -4.12 -1.25
CA ALA A 62 -4.45 -3.56 -0.26
C ALA A 62 -5.24 -3.17 0.99
N ASP A 63 -4.59 -3.15 2.15
CA ASP A 63 -5.19 -2.90 3.47
C ASP A 63 -6.07 -1.64 3.48
N ARG A 64 -5.61 -0.56 2.82
CA ARG A 64 -6.34 0.72 2.69
C ARG A 64 -7.66 0.65 1.90
N LEU A 65 -7.89 -0.44 1.16
CA LEU A 65 -9.11 -0.69 0.38
C LEU A 65 -10.05 -1.67 1.09
N VAL A 66 -9.64 -2.17 2.26
CA VAL A 66 -10.43 -3.05 3.11
C VAL A 66 -10.95 -2.23 4.27
N GLU A 67 -12.26 -2.30 4.49
CA GLU A 67 -12.90 -1.85 5.72
C GLU A 67 -13.70 -3.00 6.32
N GLY A 68 -14.02 -2.92 7.59
CA GLY A 68 -14.82 -3.93 8.27
C GLY A 68 -14.86 -3.66 9.76
N THR A 69 -15.60 -4.49 10.49
CA THR A 69 -15.82 -4.28 11.91
C THR A 69 -14.60 -4.71 12.72
N CYS A 70 -14.10 -3.82 13.59
CA CYS A 70 -12.98 -4.10 14.47
C CYS A 70 -13.30 -5.26 15.42
N PRO A 71 -12.46 -6.31 15.49
CA PRO A 71 -12.72 -7.46 16.35
C PRO A 71 -12.55 -7.17 17.85
N HIS A 72 -12.03 -6.00 18.22
CA HIS A 72 -11.72 -5.65 19.61
C HIS A 72 -12.67 -4.63 20.23
N CYS A 73 -13.29 -3.76 19.43
CA CYS A 73 -14.16 -2.70 19.94
C CYS A 73 -15.45 -2.53 19.15
N GLU A 74 -15.73 -3.42 18.19
CA GLU A 74 -16.92 -3.42 17.34
C GLU A 74 -17.14 -2.15 16.50
N TYR A 75 -16.09 -1.33 16.32
CA TYR A 75 -16.13 -0.18 15.44
C TYR A 75 -16.24 -0.64 13.98
N ASP A 76 -17.39 -0.39 13.36
CA ASP A 76 -17.73 -0.95 12.04
C ASP A 76 -16.86 -0.48 10.87
N PRO A 77 -16.42 0.79 10.77
CA PRO A 77 -15.58 1.22 9.66
C PRO A 77 -14.10 1.21 10.05
N ALA A 78 -13.62 0.11 10.65
CA ALA A 78 -12.19 -0.07 10.90
C ALA A 78 -11.45 -0.39 9.59
N ARG A 79 -10.23 0.13 9.45
CA ARG A 79 -9.41 -0.08 8.27
C ARG A 79 -8.63 -1.39 8.37
N GLY A 80 -8.23 -1.93 7.23
CA GLY A 80 -7.46 -3.18 7.16
C GLY A 80 -6.11 -3.14 7.89
N ASP A 81 -5.56 -1.95 8.16
CA ASP A 81 -4.27 -1.74 8.81
C ASP A 81 -4.40 -1.26 10.28
N GLN A 82 -5.48 -0.55 10.60
CA GLN A 82 -5.68 0.04 11.93
C GLN A 82 -7.15 0.36 12.21
N CYS A 83 -7.57 0.16 13.46
CA CYS A 83 -8.83 0.70 13.95
C CYS A 83 -8.65 2.14 14.46
N ASP A 84 -9.32 3.10 13.84
CA ASP A 84 -9.24 4.51 14.23
C ASP A 84 -9.97 4.82 15.56
N ASN A 85 -10.83 3.91 16.05
CA ASN A 85 -11.54 4.08 17.33
C ASN A 85 -10.71 3.63 18.54
N CYS A 86 -10.08 2.45 18.51
CA CYS A 86 -9.30 1.92 19.62
C CYS A 86 -7.77 1.97 19.41
N GLY A 87 -7.31 2.42 18.24
CA GLY A 87 -5.90 2.57 17.88
C GLY A 87 -5.15 1.28 17.57
N LYS A 88 -5.80 0.12 17.69
CA LYS A 88 -5.18 -1.20 17.47
C LYS A 88 -4.74 -1.37 16.01
N VAL A 89 -3.50 -1.81 15.82
CA VAL A 89 -2.99 -2.29 14.52
C VAL A 89 -3.63 -3.63 14.20
N LEU A 90 -4.16 -3.75 12.99
CA LEU A 90 -4.93 -4.91 12.52
C LEU A 90 -4.31 -5.45 11.24
N GLY A 91 -4.58 -6.72 10.96
CA GLY A 91 -4.48 -7.27 9.61
C GLY A 91 -5.86 -7.27 8.92
N PRO A 92 -5.94 -7.14 7.58
CA PRO A 92 -7.23 -7.10 6.88
C PRO A 92 -8.07 -8.36 7.07
N ILE A 93 -7.42 -9.52 7.26
CA ILE A 93 -8.06 -10.82 7.49
C ILE A 93 -8.67 -10.93 8.89
N GLU A 94 -8.24 -10.09 9.83
CA GLU A 94 -8.73 -10.08 11.21
C GLU A 94 -10.05 -9.32 11.35
N LEU A 95 -10.41 -8.50 10.35
CA LEU A 95 -11.65 -7.74 10.35
C LEU A 95 -12.86 -8.67 10.24
N LYS A 96 -13.90 -8.39 11.04
CA LYS A 96 -15.21 -9.01 10.86
C LYS A 96 -15.91 -8.33 9.70
N ASN A 97 -16.66 -9.09 8.90
CA ASN A 97 -17.40 -8.58 7.72
C ASN A 97 -16.54 -7.68 6.81
N PRO A 98 -15.35 -8.14 6.35
CA PRO A 98 -14.48 -7.32 5.52
C PRO A 98 -15.19 -6.99 4.20
N ARG A 99 -15.07 -5.73 3.78
CA ARG A 99 -15.72 -5.18 2.60
C ARG A 99 -14.72 -4.35 1.78
N CYS A 100 -14.90 -4.39 0.47
CA CYS A 100 -14.15 -3.55 -0.45
C CYS A 100 -14.69 -2.12 -0.41
N LYS A 101 -13.88 -1.19 0.08
CA LYS A 101 -14.23 0.25 0.18
C LYS A 101 -14.66 0.87 -1.15
N VAL A 102 -14.18 0.32 -2.28
CA VAL A 102 -14.42 0.89 -3.61
C VAL A 102 -15.83 0.60 -4.11
N VAL A 103 -16.36 -0.58 -3.85
CA VAL A 103 -17.65 -1.04 -4.40
C VAL A 103 -18.73 -1.17 -3.34
N ASN A 104 -18.36 -1.27 -2.07
CA ASN A 104 -19.29 -1.33 -0.94
C ASN A 104 -18.78 -0.44 0.22
N PRO A 105 -18.75 0.89 0.03
CA PRO A 105 -18.40 1.81 1.11
C PRO A 105 -19.47 1.77 2.21
N PRO A 106 -19.10 1.92 3.49
CA PRO A 106 -20.09 2.17 4.54
C PRO A 106 -20.86 3.45 4.24
N GLY A 107 -22.18 3.40 4.48
CA GLY A 107 -23.07 4.56 4.39
C GLY A 107 -22.85 5.56 5.52
#